data_AF-H3ZPP9-F1
#
_entry.id   AF-H3ZPP9-F1
#
_cell.length_a   1.000
_cell.length_b   1.000
_cell.length_c   1.000
_cell.angle_alpha   90.00
_cell.angle_beta   90.00
_cell.angle_gamma   90.00
#
_symmetry.space_group_name_H-M   'P 1'
#
loop_
_entity.id
_entity.type
_entity.pdbx_description
1 polymer ?
#
loop_
_entity_poly.entity_id
_entity_poly.type
_entity_poly.pdbx_seq_one_letter_code
_entity_poly.pdbx_strand_id
1 'polypeptide(L)'
;MKVRKIAALAVGAAMVGATLGYASAQSELPGKEFFVKDGMPNVKIVVGSNAAAMDVVSAADVAVALGTLLYTEKEVEAGATAVVVKEDTAPDPEDIPLYSSFVEDSDDEYDEVTAQKYSELPGNRWWNGSFADDDSALSDAYYSAEFDELFSVDADGEHDILELENTDYYSTFFDEYDTDIQPFGDTITGIQLADVESIELGDSESGTYGEDTPFETELELEEAKIVDYLINIKQIGLYKFDEDDEDYLNDDDKTIPPKSVKLIVPEEGLEVYIDFTIEVYDEADTDDFGFESHSYYYDDLSTDDVEDDSFYEGLQEGDAFTLFGEKYEILSINGTEGEIEIGKDWGTEWIKVNQVLEFNGYKIEAVDLSINEERALFRVTTPDGDTELVSVDVGESDEVDDLRIELETVFVGIEGSTIAEISIQTDVGTIEDGDEDFLDGWKVDLIFNDDGDRLLGIKLTNTDDLVGSTINLFDRYVLKYEFESETKENPEDEENYYAARAYIAVDPKEPQYETKEVKIGEELDDYIIDSVKTEKVKTVEVNKIAESITVLDTEVDVNAVDSNLILVGGPVANAITKYLVEQGMFDWENRDGDLNYLEDVFGEYDVLIVAGEDRYATRDAAKELMEYLAGL
;
A
#
# COMPACT_ATOMS: atom_id res chain seq x y z
N MET A 1 -0.65 20.16 -16.98
CA MET A 1 -0.05 19.95 -15.64
C MET A 1 -1.12 19.54 -14.64
N LYS A 2 -1.27 18.23 -14.36
CA LYS A 2 -2.15 17.70 -13.31
C LYS A 2 -1.47 17.92 -11.94
N VAL A 3 -2.17 18.54 -10.98
CA VAL A 3 -1.65 18.75 -9.61
C VAL A 3 -1.86 17.47 -8.80
N ARG A 4 -0.78 16.71 -8.50
CA ARG A 4 -0.84 15.56 -7.59
C ARG A 4 -0.99 16.03 -6.14
N LYS A 5 -1.89 15.41 -5.37
CA LYS A 5 -2.20 15.79 -3.96
C LYS A 5 -1.35 14.99 -2.98
N ILE A 6 -0.32 15.62 -2.40
CA ILE A 6 0.56 15.00 -1.41
C ILE A 6 -0.04 15.09 0.02
N ALA A 7 -0.14 13.94 0.71
CA ALA A 7 -0.44 13.86 2.14
C ALA A 7 0.84 13.53 2.93
N ALA A 8 1.18 14.34 3.94
CA ALA A 8 2.43 14.22 4.70
C ALA A 8 2.21 13.93 6.20
N LEU A 9 2.95 12.97 6.77
CA LEU A 9 2.98 12.66 8.21
C LEU A 9 4.35 13.04 8.82
N ALA A 10 4.35 13.83 9.90
CA ALA A 10 5.57 14.23 10.59
C ALA A 10 6.06 13.13 11.56
N VAL A 11 7.30 12.68 11.41
CA VAL A 11 7.93 11.69 12.30
C VAL A 11 8.84 12.42 13.30
N GLY A 12 8.59 12.25 14.60
CA GLY A 12 9.28 12.96 15.69
C GLY A 12 9.72 12.07 16.84
N ALA A 13 10.80 12.47 17.52
CA ALA A 13 11.44 11.72 18.61
C ALA A 13 10.52 11.50 19.84
N ALA A 14 10.60 10.30 20.42
CA ALA A 14 9.76 9.85 21.53
C ALA A 14 9.79 10.80 22.75
N MET A 15 8.62 11.32 23.14
CA MET A 15 8.42 12.03 24.41
C MET A 15 7.62 11.15 25.38
N VAL A 16 8.24 10.87 26.54
CA VAL A 16 7.63 10.10 27.63
C VAL A 16 6.56 10.96 28.32
N GLY A 17 5.29 10.72 28.00
CA GLY A 17 4.15 11.33 28.68
C GLY A 17 3.33 10.27 29.43
N ALA A 18 3.49 10.20 30.75
CA ALA A 18 2.62 9.36 31.59
C ALA A 18 1.26 10.05 31.76
N THR A 19 0.23 9.55 31.08
CA THR A 19 -1.16 9.91 31.37
C THR A 19 -1.62 9.17 32.63
N LEU A 20 -1.65 9.86 33.77
CA LEU A 20 -2.38 9.40 34.95
C LEU A 20 -3.38 10.49 35.34
N GLY A 21 -4.66 10.19 35.14
CA GLY A 21 -5.77 11.02 35.60
C GLY A 21 -6.93 10.13 35.98
N TYR A 22 -7.03 9.78 37.26
CA TYR A 22 -8.24 9.26 37.87
C TYR A 22 -8.73 10.30 38.89
N ALA A 23 -9.80 11.00 38.57
CA ALA A 23 -10.47 11.88 39.51
C ALA A 23 -11.36 11.05 40.44
N SER A 24 -11.00 10.92 41.73
CA SER A 24 -11.92 10.42 42.75
C SER A 24 -12.51 11.59 43.54
N ALA A 25 -13.83 11.76 43.47
CA ALA A 25 -14.58 12.70 44.27
C ALA A 25 -14.72 12.19 45.72
N GLN A 26 -14.10 12.87 46.68
CA GLN A 26 -14.32 12.62 48.11
C GLN A 26 -14.39 13.97 48.84
N SER A 27 -15.62 14.42 49.12
CA SER A 27 -16.00 15.77 49.56
C SER A 27 -15.63 16.12 51.02
N GLU A 28 -14.78 15.34 51.69
CA GLU A 28 -14.44 15.52 53.11
C GLU A 28 -12.93 15.71 53.38
N LEU A 29 -12.06 15.55 52.36
CA LEU A 29 -10.61 15.78 52.45
C LEU A 29 -10.20 17.00 51.61
N PRO A 30 -9.12 17.71 51.99
CA PRO A 30 -8.72 18.93 51.29
C PRO A 30 -8.15 18.65 49.89
N GLY A 31 -8.34 19.57 48.95
CA GLY A 31 -7.80 19.44 47.58
C GLY A 31 -6.28 19.61 47.49
N LYS A 32 -5.72 19.41 46.28
CA LYS A 32 -4.26 19.45 46.01
C LYS A 32 -3.54 20.67 46.56
N GLU A 33 -4.16 21.86 46.51
CA GLU A 33 -3.56 23.11 47.00
C GLU A 33 -3.25 23.11 48.51
N PHE A 34 -3.96 22.31 49.32
CA PHE A 34 -3.64 22.15 50.74
C PHE A 34 -2.25 21.51 50.92
N PHE A 35 -1.91 20.56 50.05
CA PHE A 35 -0.68 19.78 50.10
C PHE A 35 0.47 20.41 49.31
N VAL A 36 0.18 20.90 48.11
CA VAL A 36 1.16 21.41 47.15
C VAL A 36 0.62 22.67 46.48
N LYS A 37 1.40 23.76 46.55
CA LYS A 37 1.11 25.03 45.88
C LYS A 37 2.28 25.41 44.99
N ASP A 38 2.00 25.72 43.72
CA ASP A 38 3.01 26.06 42.71
C ASP A 38 4.12 24.99 42.56
N GLY A 39 3.74 23.71 42.70
CA GLY A 39 4.67 22.58 42.63
C GLY A 39 5.63 22.48 43.82
N MET A 40 5.40 23.22 44.91
CA MET A 40 6.15 23.16 46.17
C MET A 40 5.25 22.71 47.34
N PRO A 41 5.78 22.06 48.39
CA PRO A 41 4.99 21.68 49.55
C PRO A 41 4.32 22.89 50.22
N ASN A 42 3.04 22.78 50.52
CA ASN A 42 2.24 23.81 51.23
C ASN A 42 1.84 23.36 52.66
N VAL A 43 2.41 22.25 53.13
CA VAL A 43 2.04 21.58 54.38
C VAL A 43 3.27 21.10 55.16
N LYS A 44 3.16 21.08 56.50
CA LYS A 44 4.11 20.43 57.40
C LYS A 44 3.48 19.20 58.04
N ILE A 45 4.20 18.07 58.02
CA ILE A 45 3.80 16.84 58.72
C ILE A 45 4.35 16.89 60.13
N VAL A 46 3.48 16.94 61.12
CA VAL A 46 3.83 17.08 62.53
C VAL A 46 3.65 15.76 63.26
N VAL A 47 4.74 15.22 63.80
CA VAL A 47 4.73 13.96 64.56
C VAL A 47 4.94 14.24 66.04
N GLY A 48 4.23 13.52 66.89
CA GLY A 48 4.41 13.61 68.32
C GLY A 48 5.84 13.30 68.79
N SER A 49 6.43 14.15 69.64
CA SER A 49 7.73 13.90 70.27
C SER A 49 7.75 12.65 71.16
N ASN A 50 6.58 12.19 71.62
CA ASN A 50 6.38 10.94 72.35
C ASN A 50 5.68 9.86 71.50
N ALA A 51 5.56 10.05 70.19
CA ALA A 51 4.86 9.13 69.32
C ALA A 51 5.54 7.76 69.25
N ALA A 52 4.77 6.73 68.92
CA ALA A 52 5.34 5.41 68.70
C ALA A 52 6.21 5.44 67.43
N ALA A 53 7.23 4.56 67.36
CA ALA A 53 8.04 4.43 66.15
C ALA A 53 7.21 4.18 64.88
N MET A 54 6.03 3.58 65.02
CA MET A 54 5.09 3.34 63.92
C MET A 54 4.49 4.63 63.36
N ASP A 55 4.17 5.61 64.21
CA ASP A 55 3.60 6.90 63.80
C ASP A 55 4.66 7.72 63.05
N VAL A 56 5.93 7.63 63.47
CA VAL A 56 7.07 8.26 62.79
C VAL A 56 7.28 7.67 61.39
N VAL A 57 7.14 6.34 61.23
CA VAL A 57 7.21 5.68 59.92
C VAL A 57 6.05 6.12 59.03
N SER A 58 4.83 6.14 59.57
CA SER A 58 3.65 6.62 58.84
C SER A 58 3.80 8.06 58.34
N ALA A 59 4.38 8.94 59.14
CA ALA A 59 4.66 10.32 58.73
C ALA A 59 5.70 10.41 57.60
N ALA A 60 6.73 9.55 57.64
CA ALA A 60 7.73 9.48 56.57
C ALA A 60 7.12 8.95 55.26
N ASP A 61 6.25 7.95 55.34
CA ASP A 61 5.56 7.38 54.17
C ASP A 61 4.64 8.43 53.51
N VAL A 62 3.88 9.20 54.31
CA VAL A 62 3.06 10.32 53.81
C VAL A 62 3.94 11.41 53.17
N ALA A 63 5.12 11.71 53.73
CA ALA A 63 6.05 12.68 53.14
C ALA A 63 6.55 12.24 51.76
N VAL A 64 6.80 10.94 51.57
CA VAL A 64 7.20 10.37 50.28
C VAL A 64 6.06 10.46 49.27
N ALA A 65 4.83 10.12 49.68
CA ALA A 65 3.65 10.24 48.83
C ALA A 65 3.41 11.69 48.37
N LEU A 66 3.60 12.68 49.25
CA LEU A 66 3.52 14.09 48.86
C LEU A 66 4.58 14.50 47.83
N GLY A 67 5.75 13.85 47.86
CA GLY A 67 6.83 14.10 46.91
C GLY A 67 6.46 13.82 45.45
N THR A 68 5.48 12.94 45.20
CA THR A 68 5.04 12.61 43.82
C THR A 68 4.19 13.72 43.20
N LEU A 69 3.65 14.64 44.00
CA LEU A 69 2.79 15.73 43.56
C LEU A 69 3.56 17.02 43.19
N LEU A 70 4.89 17.02 43.36
CA LEU A 70 5.75 18.20 43.19
C LEU A 70 6.20 18.38 41.75
N TYR A 71 5.29 18.82 40.89
CA TYR A 71 5.61 19.12 39.50
C TYR A 71 4.88 20.35 38.96
N THR A 72 5.36 20.88 37.82
CA THR A 72 4.69 21.92 37.03
C THR A 72 4.55 21.49 35.57
N GLU A 73 3.45 21.84 34.92
CA GLU A 73 3.20 21.56 33.49
C GLU A 73 3.66 22.72 32.57
N LYS A 74 4.25 22.40 31.41
CA LYS A 74 4.66 23.36 30.36
C LYS A 74 4.31 22.84 28.95
N GLU A 75 3.85 23.70 28.05
CA GLU A 75 3.65 23.36 26.64
C GLU A 75 4.90 23.62 25.79
N VAL A 76 5.30 22.68 24.94
CA VAL A 76 6.45 22.78 24.01
C VAL A 76 6.04 22.34 22.59
N GLU A 77 6.61 22.98 21.56
CA GLU A 77 6.50 22.54 20.17
C GLU A 77 7.54 21.44 19.90
N ALA A 78 7.12 20.33 19.29
CA ALA A 78 8.04 19.26 18.91
C ALA A 78 8.84 19.65 17.66
N GLY A 79 10.15 19.36 17.62
CA GLY A 79 10.92 19.49 16.40
C GLY A 79 10.71 18.28 15.49
N ALA A 80 10.32 18.49 14.24
CA ALA A 80 10.33 17.44 13.20
C ALA A 80 11.46 17.72 12.20
N THR A 81 12.14 16.66 11.74
CA THR A 81 13.31 16.74 10.85
C THR A 81 13.06 16.20 9.44
N ALA A 82 11.95 15.48 9.26
CA ALA A 82 11.54 14.87 8.00
C ALA A 82 10.01 14.74 7.92
N VAL A 83 9.51 14.52 6.71
CA VAL A 83 8.11 14.18 6.41
C VAL A 83 8.07 12.87 5.64
N VAL A 84 7.06 12.06 5.92
CA VAL A 84 6.74 10.90 5.07
C VAL A 84 5.68 11.34 4.09
N VAL A 85 5.99 11.23 2.80
CA VAL A 85 5.10 11.55 1.69
C VAL A 85 4.62 10.26 1.05
N LYS A 86 3.37 10.26 0.58
CA LYS A 86 2.84 9.25 -0.35
C LYS A 86 2.98 9.77 -1.77
N GLU A 87 3.79 9.10 -2.57
CA GLU A 87 4.01 9.36 -3.98
C GLU A 87 3.19 8.36 -4.79
N ASP A 88 2.52 8.82 -5.84
CA ASP A 88 1.76 7.95 -6.74
C ASP A 88 2.72 7.42 -7.81
N THR A 89 3.03 6.13 -7.75
CA THR A 89 4.01 5.44 -8.60
C THR A 89 3.33 4.61 -9.68
N ALA A 90 2.01 4.70 -9.85
CA ALA A 90 1.34 4.00 -10.93
C ALA A 90 1.88 4.50 -12.28
N PRO A 91 2.27 3.61 -13.21
CA PRO A 91 2.59 3.99 -14.58
C PRO A 91 1.38 4.71 -15.19
N ASP A 92 1.61 5.88 -15.77
CA ASP A 92 0.58 6.76 -16.35
C ASP A 92 1.01 7.05 -17.80
N PRO A 93 0.58 6.22 -18.77
CA PRO A 93 0.98 6.37 -20.17
C PRO A 93 0.44 7.66 -20.79
N GLU A 94 0.99 8.06 -21.93
CA GLU A 94 0.50 9.24 -22.63
C GLU A 94 -0.91 9.06 -23.20
N ASP A 95 -1.69 10.14 -23.12
CA ASP A 95 -3.03 10.19 -23.68
C ASP A 95 -3.00 10.28 -25.22
N ILE A 96 -3.87 9.55 -25.92
CA ILE A 96 -3.92 9.55 -27.39
C ILE A 96 -4.65 10.82 -27.88
N PRO A 97 -3.97 11.78 -28.54
CA PRO A 97 -4.61 13.01 -28.99
C PRO A 97 -5.61 12.75 -30.11
N LEU A 98 -6.80 13.36 -30.03
CA LEU A 98 -7.82 13.29 -31.10
C LEU A 98 -8.07 14.64 -31.76
N TYR A 99 -8.01 15.73 -30.99
CA TYR A 99 -8.28 17.08 -31.48
C TYR A 99 -7.56 18.11 -30.60
N SER A 100 -6.98 19.15 -31.19
CA SER A 100 -6.51 20.33 -30.43
C SER A 100 -6.68 21.62 -31.21
N SER A 101 -7.28 22.62 -30.58
CA SER A 101 -7.32 24.00 -31.08
C SER A 101 -6.48 24.96 -30.24
N PHE A 102 -5.54 24.45 -29.42
CA PHE A 102 -4.63 25.28 -28.62
C PHE A 102 -3.50 25.86 -29.50
N VAL A 103 -3.04 27.07 -29.16
CA VAL A 103 -2.09 27.85 -29.99
C VAL A 103 -0.64 27.36 -29.83
N GLU A 104 -0.30 26.75 -28.69
CA GLU A 104 1.04 26.18 -28.46
C GLU A 104 1.35 25.00 -29.40
N ASP A 105 0.32 24.40 -30.01
CA ASP A 105 0.43 23.24 -30.91
C ASP A 105 0.45 23.62 -32.41
N SER A 106 0.47 24.90 -32.76
CA SER A 106 0.43 25.36 -34.16
C SER A 106 1.65 26.17 -34.55
N ASP A 107 2.54 25.57 -35.35
CA ASP A 107 3.78 26.19 -35.85
C ASP A 107 3.55 27.16 -37.03
N ASP A 108 2.30 27.29 -37.49
CA ASP A 108 1.96 28.14 -38.63
C ASP A 108 1.67 29.60 -38.23
N GLU A 109 2.37 30.51 -38.92
CA GLU A 109 2.17 31.97 -38.93
C GLU A 109 0.83 32.39 -39.61
N TYR A 110 -0.22 31.56 -39.55
CA TYR A 110 -1.48 31.75 -40.29
C TYR A 110 -2.72 31.94 -39.42
N ASP A 111 -3.29 33.13 -39.61
CA ASP A 111 -4.67 33.59 -39.43
C ASP A 111 -5.40 33.22 -38.12
N GLU A 112 -5.69 34.29 -37.37
CA GLU A 112 -6.61 34.42 -36.23
C GLU A 112 -7.95 33.65 -36.44
N VAL A 113 -7.97 32.33 -36.27
CA VAL A 113 -9.22 31.59 -36.09
C VAL A 113 -9.45 31.43 -34.59
N THR A 114 -9.94 32.51 -34.01
CA THR A 114 -10.31 32.55 -32.60
C THR A 114 -11.78 32.18 -32.47
N ALA A 115 -12.07 30.89 -32.27
CA ALA A 115 -13.42 30.49 -31.89
C ALA A 115 -13.83 31.27 -30.63
N GLN A 116 -15.01 31.87 -30.59
CA GLN A 116 -15.51 32.57 -29.39
C GLN A 116 -16.45 31.68 -28.56
N LYS A 117 -16.92 30.60 -29.16
CA LYS A 117 -17.81 29.59 -28.57
C LYS A 117 -17.52 28.22 -29.18
N TYR A 118 -17.97 27.18 -28.50
CA TYR A 118 -17.85 25.79 -28.94
C TYR A 118 -18.29 25.56 -30.40
N SER A 119 -19.40 26.14 -30.85
CA SER A 119 -19.88 25.95 -32.23
C SER A 119 -19.07 26.70 -33.30
N GLU A 120 -18.05 27.47 -32.92
CA GLU A 120 -17.11 28.13 -33.83
C GLU A 120 -15.75 27.41 -33.89
N LEU A 121 -15.62 26.29 -33.18
CA LEU A 121 -14.40 25.50 -33.22
C LEU A 121 -14.06 25.10 -34.67
N PRO A 122 -12.78 25.15 -35.06
CA PRO A 122 -12.36 24.73 -36.40
C PRO A 122 -12.50 23.21 -36.54
N GLY A 123 -13.30 22.77 -37.52
CA GLY A 123 -13.53 21.33 -37.76
C GLY A 123 -12.40 20.60 -38.49
N ASN A 124 -11.29 21.28 -38.80
CA ASN A 124 -10.12 20.72 -39.49
C ASN A 124 -8.90 20.55 -38.56
N ARG A 125 -9.11 20.54 -37.24
CA ARG A 125 -8.06 20.39 -36.22
C ARG A 125 -8.05 19.00 -35.56
N TRP A 126 -8.71 18.04 -36.21
CA TRP A 126 -8.62 16.63 -35.83
C TRP A 126 -7.21 16.11 -36.10
N TRP A 127 -6.69 15.35 -35.14
CA TRP A 127 -5.42 14.67 -35.25
C TRP A 127 -5.57 13.49 -36.22
N ASN A 128 -4.61 13.34 -37.13
CA ASN A 128 -4.64 12.37 -38.23
C ASN A 128 -3.63 11.23 -38.05
N GLY A 129 -3.04 11.07 -36.86
CA GLY A 129 -2.20 9.91 -36.59
C GLY A 129 -0.69 10.05 -36.75
N SER A 130 -0.15 11.16 -37.24
CA SER A 130 1.31 11.26 -37.49
C SER A 130 2.05 11.94 -36.34
N PHE A 131 2.90 11.20 -35.64
CA PHE A 131 4.01 11.74 -34.83
C PHE A 131 5.27 11.82 -35.71
N ALA A 132 6.08 12.86 -35.59
CA ALA A 132 7.32 12.99 -36.35
C ALA A 132 8.49 13.19 -35.39
N ASP A 133 9.43 12.24 -35.40
CA ASP A 133 10.57 12.10 -34.46
C ASP A 133 11.67 13.20 -34.53
N ASP A 134 11.38 14.37 -35.10
CA ASP A 134 12.35 15.47 -35.11
C ASP A 134 11.79 16.64 -34.32
N ASP A 135 12.63 17.24 -33.47
CA ASP A 135 12.38 18.42 -32.60
C ASP A 135 12.02 19.70 -33.40
N SER A 136 11.76 19.55 -34.70
CA SER A 136 11.33 20.56 -35.67
C SER A 136 10.09 20.15 -36.48
N ALA A 137 9.43 19.03 -36.14
CA ALA A 137 8.37 18.41 -36.92
C ALA A 137 6.97 18.44 -36.26
N LEU A 138 6.72 19.41 -35.38
CA LEU A 138 5.35 19.93 -35.20
C LEU A 138 4.81 20.59 -36.48
N SER A 139 5.65 20.81 -37.49
CA SER A 139 5.29 21.57 -38.69
C SER A 139 4.56 20.77 -39.79
N ASP A 140 4.65 19.43 -39.83
CA ASP A 140 4.28 18.66 -41.03
C ASP A 140 3.26 17.52 -40.78
N ALA A 141 2.62 17.45 -39.61
CA ALA A 141 1.46 16.56 -39.39
C ALA A 141 0.30 17.02 -40.29
N TYR A 142 0.12 16.36 -41.43
CA TYR A 142 -0.84 16.76 -42.46
C TYR A 142 -2.30 16.57 -41.96
N TYR A 143 -2.89 17.65 -41.46
CA TYR A 143 -4.31 17.81 -41.11
C TYR A 143 -5.28 17.62 -42.31
N SER A 144 -5.38 16.43 -42.89
CA SER A 144 -6.44 16.14 -43.86
C SER A 144 -6.88 14.68 -43.87
N ALA A 145 -7.51 14.23 -42.79
CA ALA A 145 -8.63 13.33 -42.95
C ALA A 145 -9.89 14.21 -43.17
N GLU A 146 -10.55 14.10 -44.32
CA GLU A 146 -11.88 14.69 -44.48
C GLU A 146 -12.85 13.82 -43.67
N PHE A 147 -13.21 14.33 -42.49
CA PHE A 147 -14.07 13.71 -41.48
C PHE A 147 -15.51 13.38 -41.96
N ASP A 148 -15.87 13.71 -43.21
CA ASP A 148 -17.15 13.33 -43.83
C ASP A 148 -17.27 11.81 -44.07
N GLU A 149 -16.14 11.06 -44.08
CA GLU A 149 -16.12 9.58 -44.15
C GLU A 149 -16.17 8.91 -42.77
N LEU A 150 -16.04 9.67 -41.68
CA LEU A 150 -15.92 9.18 -40.29
C LEU A 150 -17.28 9.08 -39.58
N PHE A 151 -18.32 9.66 -40.20
CA PHE A 151 -19.72 9.69 -39.73
C PHE A 151 -20.71 9.37 -40.86
N SER A 152 -20.26 8.70 -41.93
CA SER A 152 -21.15 8.35 -43.02
C SER A 152 -22.02 7.17 -42.62
N VAL A 153 -23.23 7.49 -42.15
CA VAL A 153 -24.31 6.54 -41.88
C VAL A 153 -24.45 5.58 -43.06
N ASP A 154 -24.02 4.33 -42.87
CA ASP A 154 -24.39 3.26 -43.78
C ASP A 154 -25.91 3.24 -43.89
N ALA A 155 -26.43 2.93 -45.08
CA ALA A 155 -27.87 2.97 -45.41
C ALA A 155 -28.77 2.09 -44.51
N ASP A 156 -28.15 1.38 -43.58
CA ASP A 156 -28.66 0.32 -42.72
C ASP A 156 -28.73 0.77 -41.24
N GLY A 157 -28.09 1.88 -40.86
CA GLY A 157 -28.18 2.50 -39.53
C GLY A 157 -27.31 1.88 -38.44
N GLU A 158 -26.21 1.22 -38.78
CA GLU A 158 -25.26 0.64 -37.82
C GLU A 158 -23.87 1.30 -37.94
N HIS A 159 -23.40 1.78 -36.78
CA HIS A 159 -22.03 2.04 -36.29
C HIS A 159 -20.99 2.70 -37.20
N ASP A 160 -20.49 3.86 -36.76
CA ASP A 160 -19.25 4.47 -37.25
C ASP A 160 -18.07 3.96 -36.40
N ILE A 161 -17.14 3.20 -36.99
CA ILE A 161 -15.89 2.78 -36.35
C ILE A 161 -14.76 3.63 -36.95
N LEU A 162 -13.92 4.25 -36.11
CA LEU A 162 -12.64 4.78 -36.57
C LEU A 162 -11.75 3.58 -36.91
N GLU A 163 -11.58 3.32 -38.20
CA GLU A 163 -10.46 2.51 -38.70
C GLU A 163 -9.20 3.38 -38.61
N LEU A 164 -8.36 3.13 -37.61
CA LEU A 164 -7.03 3.72 -37.52
C LEU A 164 -6.10 2.90 -38.42
N GLU A 165 -6.35 2.94 -39.73
CA GLU A 165 -5.44 2.35 -40.72
C GLU A 165 -4.20 3.25 -40.85
N ASN A 166 -3.03 2.70 -40.52
CA ASN A 166 -1.69 3.28 -40.73
C ASN A 166 -1.39 4.58 -39.98
N THR A 167 -1.23 4.50 -38.67
CA THR A 167 -0.70 5.62 -37.88
C THR A 167 0.40 5.12 -36.96
N ASP A 168 1.65 5.36 -37.34
CA ASP A 168 2.84 5.10 -36.52
C ASP A 168 2.79 6.03 -35.30
N TYR A 169 2.34 5.51 -34.16
CA TYR A 169 2.36 6.22 -32.89
C TYR A 169 3.45 5.59 -32.01
N TYR A 170 4.59 6.27 -31.91
CA TYR A 170 5.61 5.95 -30.92
C TYR A 170 5.27 6.66 -29.62
N SER A 171 4.87 5.92 -28.58
CA SER A 171 4.96 6.45 -27.22
C SER A 171 6.44 6.46 -26.83
N THR A 172 7.10 7.62 -26.93
CA THR A 172 8.46 7.80 -26.46
C THR A 172 8.45 7.95 -24.93
N PHE A 173 8.23 6.84 -24.23
CA PHE A 173 8.66 6.71 -22.83
C PHE A 173 10.17 6.40 -22.82
N PHE A 174 10.98 7.34 -23.32
CA PHE A 174 12.44 7.20 -23.28
C PHE A 174 13.08 8.41 -22.60
N ASP A 175 13.65 8.13 -21.43
CA ASP A 175 14.62 8.98 -20.75
C ASP A 175 15.97 8.84 -21.50
N GLU A 176 16.17 9.61 -22.57
CA GLU A 176 17.44 9.86 -23.33
C GLU A 176 18.30 8.65 -23.79
N TYR A 177 17.92 7.40 -23.50
CA TYR A 177 18.70 6.18 -23.78
C TYR A 177 17.79 5.02 -24.19
N ASP A 178 17.14 5.12 -25.35
CA ASP A 178 17.19 4.04 -26.34
C ASP A 178 16.52 4.52 -27.62
N THR A 179 17.21 4.38 -28.73
CA THR A 179 16.72 4.83 -30.04
C THR A 179 17.03 3.71 -31.00
N ASP A 180 16.10 2.76 -31.19
CA ASP A 180 15.87 2.02 -32.44
C ASP A 180 14.91 0.84 -32.20
N ILE A 181 13.60 1.09 -32.04
CA ILE A 181 12.56 0.06 -32.21
C ILE A 181 11.91 0.27 -33.58
N GLN A 182 12.00 -0.71 -34.47
CA GLN A 182 11.30 -0.71 -35.77
C GLN A 182 9.94 -1.44 -35.66
N PRO A 183 8.91 -1.03 -36.44
CA PRO A 183 7.52 -1.46 -36.24
C PRO A 183 7.21 -2.87 -36.78
N PHE A 184 6.42 -3.63 -36.02
CA PHE A 184 5.70 -4.81 -36.52
C PHE A 184 4.32 -4.40 -37.10
N GLY A 185 4.29 -3.99 -38.37
CA GLY A 185 3.06 -3.95 -39.18
C GLY A 185 2.09 -2.75 -39.02
N ASP A 186 1.16 -2.65 -39.98
CA ASP A 186 0.32 -1.50 -40.38
C ASP A 186 -0.80 -1.04 -39.38
N THR A 187 -0.62 -1.19 -38.06
CA THR A 187 -1.61 -0.84 -36.99
C THR A 187 -1.10 0.27 -36.08
N ILE A 188 -1.98 0.96 -35.32
CA ILE A 188 -1.53 1.83 -34.21
C ILE A 188 -0.61 1.01 -33.32
N THR A 189 0.65 1.38 -33.33
CA THR A 189 1.72 0.73 -32.59
C THR A 189 1.50 0.89 -31.09
N GLY A 190 1.59 -0.22 -30.36
CA GLY A 190 1.01 -0.40 -29.03
C GLY A 190 1.50 0.55 -27.95
N ILE A 191 0.65 0.74 -26.94
CA ILE A 191 1.01 1.35 -25.67
C ILE A 191 1.79 0.31 -24.87
N GLN A 192 3.08 0.54 -24.69
CA GLN A 192 3.88 -0.25 -23.76
C GLN A 192 3.59 0.20 -22.34
N LEU A 193 3.18 -0.74 -21.50
CA LEU A 193 2.94 -0.50 -20.09
C LEU A 193 3.88 -1.41 -19.33
N ALA A 194 5.01 -0.85 -18.90
CA ALA A 194 5.87 -1.50 -17.94
C ALA A 194 5.13 -1.54 -16.59
N ASP A 195 4.68 -2.72 -16.17
CA ASP A 195 4.19 -2.97 -14.81
C ASP A 195 4.86 -4.23 -14.30
N VAL A 196 5.11 -4.28 -13.00
CA VAL A 196 5.92 -5.34 -12.41
C VAL A 196 5.04 -6.50 -12.03
N GLU A 197 4.95 -7.53 -12.88
CA GLU A 197 4.55 -8.87 -12.45
C GLU A 197 5.75 -9.76 -12.16
N SER A 198 5.52 -10.78 -11.33
CA SER A 198 6.57 -11.66 -10.82
C SER A 198 6.53 -13.00 -11.53
N ILE A 199 7.68 -13.42 -12.03
CA ILE A 199 7.95 -14.81 -12.37
C ILE A 199 8.61 -15.45 -11.14
N GLU A 200 8.08 -16.59 -10.72
CA GLU A 200 8.77 -17.45 -9.77
C GLU A 200 9.42 -18.59 -10.54
N LEU A 201 10.74 -18.66 -10.47
CA LEU A 201 11.51 -19.74 -11.09
C LEU A 201 11.47 -20.96 -10.18
N GLY A 202 11.24 -22.14 -10.76
CA GLY A 202 11.41 -23.42 -10.08
C GLY A 202 12.87 -23.67 -9.68
N ASP A 203 13.18 -24.87 -9.16
CA ASP A 203 14.55 -25.29 -8.81
C ASP A 203 15.49 -25.15 -10.03
N SER A 204 16.13 -23.99 -10.19
CA SER A 204 16.99 -23.69 -11.33
C SER A 204 18.45 -24.05 -11.03
N GLU A 205 19.07 -24.85 -11.90
CA GLU A 205 20.53 -24.90 -11.97
C GLU A 205 21.01 -23.63 -12.69
N SER A 206 21.42 -22.61 -11.94
CA SER A 206 22.03 -21.41 -12.52
C SER A 206 23.34 -21.79 -13.24
N GLY A 207 23.43 -21.51 -14.54
CA GLY A 207 24.68 -21.59 -15.28
C GLY A 207 25.62 -20.45 -14.88
N THR A 208 26.86 -20.76 -14.52
CA THR A 208 27.90 -19.73 -14.36
C THR A 208 28.29 -19.15 -15.72
N TYR A 209 28.12 -17.84 -15.88
CA TYR A 209 28.50 -17.12 -17.08
C TYR A 209 29.99 -16.69 -17.00
N GLY A 210 30.85 -17.33 -17.81
CA GLY A 210 32.23 -16.90 -18.12
C GLY A 210 33.35 -17.12 -17.08
N GLU A 211 34.41 -17.85 -17.44
CA GLU A 211 35.57 -18.17 -16.57
C GLU A 211 36.63 -17.05 -16.36
N ASP A 212 36.45 -15.81 -16.84
CA ASP A 212 37.56 -14.82 -16.88
C ASP A 212 37.30 -13.40 -16.28
N THR A 213 36.20 -13.14 -15.56
CA THR A 213 36.00 -11.86 -14.83
C THR A 213 35.70 -12.07 -13.34
N PRO A 214 36.38 -11.34 -12.42
CA PRO A 214 36.32 -11.59 -10.99
C PRO A 214 35.15 -10.85 -10.35
N PHE A 215 33.91 -11.23 -10.67
CA PHE A 215 32.72 -10.91 -9.88
C PHE A 215 31.75 -12.09 -9.98
N GLU A 216 31.94 -13.07 -9.08
CA GLU A 216 30.89 -14.05 -8.75
C GLU A 216 29.77 -13.28 -8.03
N THR A 217 28.77 -12.83 -8.77
CA THR A 217 27.44 -12.55 -8.23
C THR A 217 26.57 -13.74 -8.61
N GLU A 218 26.42 -14.70 -7.69
CA GLU A 218 25.26 -15.59 -7.67
C GLU A 218 24.02 -14.68 -7.59
N LEU A 219 23.28 -14.56 -8.70
CA LEU A 219 21.96 -13.95 -8.71
C LEU A 219 20.98 -15.01 -8.20
N GLU A 220 20.59 -14.90 -6.93
CA GLU A 220 19.43 -15.62 -6.40
C GLU A 220 18.17 -14.94 -6.96
N LEU A 221 17.63 -15.47 -8.06
CA LEU A 221 16.38 -15.03 -8.72
C LEU A 221 15.15 -15.69 -8.09
N GLU A 222 15.10 -15.85 -6.75
CA GLU A 222 13.94 -16.48 -6.10
C GLU A 222 12.62 -15.73 -6.42
N GLU A 223 12.67 -14.45 -6.80
CA GLU A 223 11.57 -13.67 -7.38
C GLU A 223 12.12 -12.70 -8.45
N ALA A 224 12.01 -13.04 -9.73
CA ALA A 224 12.32 -12.10 -10.83
C ALA A 224 11.08 -11.24 -11.11
N LYS A 225 11.25 -9.92 -10.99
CA LYS A 225 10.21 -8.89 -11.23
C LYS A 225 10.37 -8.34 -12.64
N ILE A 226 9.97 -9.11 -13.65
CA ILE A 226 10.29 -8.81 -15.06
C ILE A 226 9.20 -9.42 -15.95
N VAL A 227 8.04 -8.78 -16.02
CA VAL A 227 7.02 -9.13 -17.03
C VAL A 227 6.34 -7.85 -17.47
N ASP A 228 6.83 -7.26 -18.57
CA ASP A 228 6.21 -6.11 -19.18
C ASP A 228 4.98 -6.49 -20.03
N TYR A 229 3.95 -5.63 -19.98
CA TYR A 229 2.75 -5.76 -20.79
C TYR A 229 2.85 -4.87 -22.03
N LEU A 230 2.85 -5.47 -23.21
CA LEU A 230 2.72 -4.73 -24.46
C LEU A 230 1.24 -4.71 -24.88
N ILE A 231 0.56 -3.57 -24.69
CA ILE A 231 -0.85 -3.40 -25.04
C ILE A 231 -0.98 -2.75 -26.41
N ASN A 232 -1.42 -3.51 -27.41
CA ASN A 232 -1.65 -3.03 -28.76
C ASN A 232 -3.14 -2.78 -29.02
N ILE A 233 -3.53 -1.50 -29.15
CA ILE A 233 -4.88 -1.12 -29.58
C ILE A 233 -4.86 -0.94 -31.10
N LYS A 234 -5.22 -1.99 -31.84
CA LYS A 234 -5.28 -1.95 -33.32
C LYS A 234 -6.33 -0.98 -33.84
N GLN A 235 -7.46 -0.90 -33.13
CA GLN A 235 -8.60 -0.11 -33.56
C GLN A 235 -9.41 0.42 -32.38
N ILE A 236 -9.77 1.71 -32.43
CA ILE A 236 -10.65 2.33 -31.44
C ILE A 236 -11.61 3.31 -32.12
N GLY A 237 -12.91 3.05 -31.96
CA GLY A 237 -14.01 3.86 -32.45
C GLY A 237 -14.63 4.76 -31.40
N LEU A 238 -15.32 5.81 -31.85
CA LEU A 238 -16.17 6.65 -31.02
C LEU A 238 -17.63 6.30 -31.26
N TYR A 239 -18.31 5.83 -30.22
CA TYR A 239 -19.70 5.40 -30.26
C TYR A 239 -20.62 6.50 -29.70
N LYS A 240 -21.61 6.94 -30.50
CA LYS A 240 -22.54 8.03 -30.15
C LYS A 240 -23.51 7.62 -29.04
N PHE A 241 -23.82 8.53 -28.11
CA PHE A 241 -24.79 8.30 -27.03
C PHE A 241 -26.25 8.44 -27.45
N ASP A 242 -26.57 9.30 -28.42
CA ASP A 242 -27.95 9.57 -28.85
C ASP A 242 -27.99 10.24 -30.23
N GLU A 243 -28.93 9.86 -31.11
CA GLU A 243 -29.16 10.54 -32.39
C GLU A 243 -29.56 12.01 -32.19
N ASP A 244 -30.14 12.33 -31.03
CA ASP A 244 -30.62 13.66 -30.63
C ASP A 244 -29.55 14.60 -30.03
N ASP A 245 -28.28 14.18 -29.94
CA ASP A 245 -27.17 15.09 -29.57
C ASP A 245 -26.87 15.99 -30.78
N GLU A 246 -27.49 17.18 -30.80
CA GLU A 246 -27.69 18.00 -32.01
C GLU A 246 -26.44 18.73 -32.53
N ASP A 247 -25.32 18.87 -31.81
CA ASP A 247 -24.27 19.82 -32.23
C ASP A 247 -22.83 19.25 -32.09
N TYR A 248 -22.42 18.39 -33.02
CA TYR A 248 -21.01 18.16 -33.36
C TYR A 248 -20.62 18.85 -34.66
N LEU A 249 -21.47 19.72 -35.19
CA LEU A 249 -21.14 20.57 -36.33
C LEU A 249 -20.89 21.99 -35.84
N ASN A 250 -19.90 22.65 -36.43
CA ASN A 250 -19.69 24.07 -36.24
C ASN A 250 -20.67 24.89 -37.11
N ASP A 251 -20.62 26.21 -36.98
CA ASP A 251 -21.50 27.15 -37.71
C ASP A 251 -21.34 27.05 -39.26
N ASP A 252 -20.29 26.38 -39.76
CA ASP A 252 -20.03 26.08 -41.18
C ASP A 252 -20.41 24.63 -41.59
N ASP A 253 -21.20 23.92 -40.76
CA ASP A 253 -21.58 22.52 -40.95
C ASP A 253 -20.37 21.55 -40.98
N LYS A 254 -19.24 21.90 -40.35
CA LYS A 254 -18.05 21.02 -40.24
C LYS A 254 -17.96 20.39 -38.86
N THR A 255 -17.48 19.15 -38.79
CA THR A 255 -17.44 18.41 -37.54
C THR A 255 -16.42 18.93 -36.52
N ILE A 256 -16.85 19.09 -35.27
CA ILE A 256 -16.07 19.51 -34.08
C ILE A 256 -16.10 18.42 -33.00
N PRO A 257 -15.12 18.38 -32.08
CA PRO A 257 -15.03 17.35 -31.05
C PRO A 257 -16.27 17.34 -30.15
N PRO A 258 -16.94 16.19 -29.98
CA PRO A 258 -18.06 16.06 -29.06
C PRO A 258 -17.60 16.27 -27.60
N LYS A 259 -18.50 16.70 -26.72
CA LYS A 259 -18.13 16.86 -25.29
C LYS A 259 -18.07 15.54 -24.53
N SER A 260 -18.66 14.49 -25.09
CA SER A 260 -18.68 13.14 -24.52
C SER A 260 -19.05 12.13 -25.59
N VAL A 261 -18.37 10.99 -25.60
CA VAL A 261 -18.67 9.83 -26.43
C VAL A 261 -18.46 8.55 -25.63
N LYS A 262 -19.01 7.43 -26.10
CA LYS A 262 -18.49 6.12 -25.71
C LYS A 262 -17.33 5.75 -26.61
N LEU A 263 -16.44 4.92 -26.12
CA LEU A 263 -15.45 4.24 -26.92
C LEU A 263 -16.01 2.88 -27.32
N ILE A 264 -15.56 2.38 -28.46
CA ILE A 264 -15.69 1.00 -28.90
C ILE A 264 -14.32 0.51 -29.33
N VAL A 265 -13.84 -0.57 -28.75
CA VAL A 265 -12.75 -1.36 -29.32
C VAL A 265 -13.40 -2.60 -29.91
N PRO A 266 -13.37 -2.79 -31.24
CA PRO A 266 -14.05 -3.91 -31.85
C PRO A 266 -13.43 -5.25 -31.44
N GLU A 267 -14.14 -6.35 -31.64
CA GLU A 267 -13.57 -7.71 -31.61
C GLU A 267 -12.22 -7.75 -32.36
N GLU A 268 -11.22 -8.41 -31.77
CA GLU A 268 -9.81 -8.45 -32.23
C GLU A 268 -9.08 -7.09 -32.33
N GLY A 269 -9.72 -5.99 -31.89
CA GLY A 269 -9.19 -4.64 -31.92
C GLY A 269 -8.17 -4.32 -30.82
N LEU A 270 -8.00 -5.21 -29.85
CA LEU A 270 -7.05 -5.10 -28.74
C LEU A 270 -6.28 -6.40 -28.56
N GLU A 271 -4.96 -6.30 -28.61
CA GLU A 271 -4.04 -7.37 -28.28
C GLU A 271 -3.18 -6.99 -27.08
N VAL A 272 -2.89 -7.96 -26.22
CA VAL A 272 -1.91 -7.81 -25.14
C VAL A 272 -0.91 -8.92 -25.22
N TYR A 273 0.36 -8.55 -25.27
CA TYR A 273 1.47 -9.48 -25.27
C TYR A 273 2.17 -9.43 -23.93
N ILE A 274 2.53 -10.62 -23.46
CA ILE A 274 3.21 -10.87 -22.21
C ILE A 274 4.45 -11.68 -22.57
N ASP A 275 5.62 -11.12 -22.32
CA ASP A 275 6.90 -11.77 -22.58
C ASP A 275 7.41 -12.48 -21.32
N PHE A 276 7.95 -13.68 -21.49
CA PHE A 276 8.57 -14.45 -20.41
C PHE A 276 10.06 -14.72 -20.65
N THR A 277 10.65 -14.10 -21.66
CA THR A 277 12.08 -14.17 -21.94
C THR A 277 12.82 -13.04 -21.22
N ILE A 278 14.09 -13.28 -20.87
CA ILE A 278 14.96 -12.25 -20.30
C ILE A 278 16.27 -12.28 -21.08
N GLU A 279 16.61 -11.15 -21.67
CA GLU A 279 17.83 -10.92 -22.40
C GLU A 279 18.84 -10.17 -21.54
N VAL A 280 20.13 -10.43 -21.78
CA VAL A 280 21.23 -9.74 -21.10
C VAL A 280 22.12 -9.07 -22.12
N TYR A 281 22.24 -7.76 -21.96
CA TYR A 281 23.08 -6.91 -22.78
C TYR A 281 24.42 -6.68 -22.09
N ASP A 282 25.52 -6.95 -22.79
CA ASP A 282 26.89 -6.60 -22.35
C ASP A 282 27.37 -5.35 -23.11
N GLU A 283 27.40 -4.22 -22.42
CA GLU A 283 27.96 -2.97 -22.95
C GLU A 283 29.42 -2.80 -22.51
N ALA A 284 30.34 -2.84 -23.47
CA ALA A 284 31.76 -2.59 -23.24
C ALA A 284 32.12 -1.12 -23.54
N ASP A 285 32.44 -0.35 -22.51
CA ASP A 285 33.02 1.00 -22.65
C ASP A 285 34.55 0.96 -22.51
N THR A 286 35.26 1.66 -23.38
CA THR A 286 36.72 1.77 -23.33
C THR A 286 37.15 3.18 -22.97
N ASP A 287 37.82 3.32 -21.84
CA ASP A 287 38.30 4.62 -21.38
C ASP A 287 39.41 5.22 -22.29
N ASP A 288 39.69 6.51 -22.10
CA ASP A 288 40.75 7.26 -22.81
C ASP A 288 42.16 6.64 -22.68
N PHE A 289 42.35 5.68 -21.79
CA PHE A 289 43.61 4.96 -21.53
C PHE A 289 43.62 3.54 -22.12
N GLY A 290 42.53 3.10 -22.74
CA GLY A 290 42.39 1.77 -23.35
C GLY A 290 42.04 0.66 -22.36
N PHE A 291 41.47 1.01 -21.20
CA PHE A 291 40.85 0.03 -20.30
C PHE A 291 39.39 -0.14 -20.66
N GLU A 292 39.00 -1.39 -20.88
CA GLU A 292 37.64 -1.80 -21.18
C GLU A 292 36.91 -2.13 -19.86
N SER A 293 35.71 -1.59 -19.68
CA SER A 293 34.78 -1.87 -18.60
C SER A 293 33.46 -2.36 -19.18
N HIS A 294 32.93 -3.42 -18.61
CA HIS A 294 31.67 -4.03 -19.03
C HIS A 294 30.55 -3.65 -18.05
N SER A 295 29.40 -3.31 -18.59
CA SER A 295 28.14 -3.09 -17.87
C SER A 295 27.12 -4.09 -18.40
N TYR A 296 26.41 -4.77 -17.49
CA TYR A 296 25.37 -5.73 -17.86
C TYR A 296 24.00 -5.14 -17.56
N TYR A 297 23.10 -5.15 -18.53
CA TYR A 297 21.71 -4.75 -18.40
C TYR A 297 20.81 -5.96 -18.67
N TYR A 298 19.67 -6.02 -18.00
CA TYR A 298 18.66 -7.05 -18.19
C TYR A 298 17.46 -6.35 -18.81
N ASP A 299 16.93 -6.90 -19.89
CA ASP A 299 15.70 -6.43 -20.53
C ASP A 299 14.86 -7.64 -20.90
N ASP A 300 13.54 -7.55 -20.77
CA ASP A 300 12.61 -8.53 -21.36
C ASP A 300 12.14 -8.10 -22.76
N LEU A 301 12.68 -7.00 -23.30
CA LEU A 301 12.42 -6.54 -24.65
C LEU A 301 13.69 -6.57 -25.50
N SER A 302 13.73 -7.49 -26.46
CA SER A 302 14.77 -7.53 -27.49
C SER A 302 14.62 -6.39 -28.49
N THR A 303 15.66 -5.59 -28.68
CA THR A 303 15.79 -4.71 -29.84
C THR A 303 16.92 -5.23 -30.73
N ASP A 304 16.54 -5.96 -31.79
CA ASP A 304 17.43 -6.58 -32.79
C ASP A 304 18.64 -5.69 -33.17
N ASP A 305 19.85 -6.03 -32.70
CA ASP A 305 21.13 -5.97 -33.47
C ASP A 305 22.41 -6.25 -32.62
N VAL A 306 22.29 -6.61 -31.34
CA VAL A 306 23.42 -7.07 -30.52
C VAL A 306 23.52 -8.60 -30.61
N GLU A 307 24.73 -9.18 -30.57
CA GLU A 307 24.87 -10.64 -30.44
C GLU A 307 24.43 -11.01 -29.02
N ASP A 308 23.11 -11.14 -28.82
CA ASP A 308 22.49 -11.39 -27.52
C ASP A 308 22.57 -12.87 -27.14
N ASP A 309 22.93 -13.11 -25.88
CA ASP A 309 22.76 -14.40 -25.24
C ASP A 309 21.56 -14.26 -24.29
N SER A 310 20.46 -14.96 -24.58
CA SER A 310 19.28 -15.01 -23.72
C SER A 310 19.66 -15.59 -22.37
N PHE A 311 19.47 -14.80 -21.31
CA PHE A 311 19.75 -15.23 -19.95
C PHE A 311 18.66 -16.18 -19.42
N TYR A 312 17.42 -15.96 -19.87
CA TYR A 312 16.30 -16.84 -19.60
C TYR A 312 15.45 -17.05 -20.86
N GLU A 313 15.35 -18.29 -21.31
CA GLU A 313 14.76 -18.69 -22.61
C GLU A 313 13.24 -18.98 -22.53
N GLY A 314 12.54 -18.39 -21.57
CA GLY A 314 11.11 -18.64 -21.32
C GLY A 314 10.85 -19.69 -20.23
N LEU A 315 9.59 -19.75 -19.80
CA LEU A 315 9.12 -20.59 -18.70
C LEU A 315 9.20 -22.08 -19.05
N GLN A 316 9.52 -22.90 -18.05
CA GLN A 316 9.55 -24.37 -18.10
C GLN A 316 8.66 -24.97 -17.00
N GLU A 317 8.56 -26.30 -16.98
CA GLU A 317 7.84 -27.03 -15.93
C GLU A 317 8.38 -26.68 -14.54
N GLY A 318 7.46 -26.40 -13.60
CA GLY A 318 7.77 -25.99 -12.23
C GLY A 318 7.90 -24.48 -12.03
N ASP A 319 7.98 -23.68 -13.10
CA ASP A 319 7.93 -22.23 -13.00
C ASP A 319 6.50 -21.73 -12.78
N ALA A 320 6.35 -20.48 -12.35
CA ALA A 320 5.06 -19.84 -12.21
C ALA A 320 5.06 -18.43 -12.78
N PHE A 321 3.93 -18.03 -13.35
CA PHE A 321 3.67 -16.68 -13.83
C PHE A 321 2.44 -16.10 -13.15
N THR A 322 2.37 -14.78 -13.11
CA THR A 322 1.14 -14.06 -12.73
C THR A 322 0.47 -13.58 -14.01
N LEU A 323 -0.86 -13.63 -14.03
CA LEU A 323 -1.66 -13.02 -15.06
C LEU A 323 -2.84 -12.31 -14.39
N PHE A 324 -2.87 -10.98 -14.49
CA PHE A 324 -3.91 -10.12 -13.90
C PHE A 324 -4.06 -10.28 -12.38
N GLY A 325 -2.94 -10.52 -11.69
CA GLY A 325 -2.89 -10.71 -10.23
C GLY A 325 -3.28 -12.10 -9.75
N GLU A 326 -3.66 -13.01 -10.64
CA GLU A 326 -3.83 -14.43 -10.34
C GLU A 326 -2.54 -15.17 -10.71
N LYS A 327 -2.07 -16.03 -9.81
CA LYS A 327 -0.82 -16.79 -9.99
C LYS A 327 -1.11 -18.17 -10.57
N TYR A 328 -0.34 -18.56 -11.57
CA TYR A 328 -0.43 -19.83 -12.28
C TYR A 328 0.93 -20.54 -12.23
N GLU A 329 0.94 -21.76 -11.68
CA GLU A 329 2.11 -22.64 -11.65
C GLU A 329 2.03 -23.60 -12.84
N ILE A 330 3.11 -23.75 -13.60
CA ILE A 330 3.21 -24.61 -14.79
C ILE A 330 3.54 -26.03 -14.35
N LEU A 331 2.59 -26.94 -14.56
CA LEU A 331 2.76 -28.37 -14.27
C LEU A 331 3.40 -29.12 -15.44
N SER A 332 3.07 -28.76 -16.68
CA SER A 332 3.69 -29.34 -17.88
C SER A 332 3.58 -28.43 -19.10
N ILE A 333 4.48 -28.59 -20.06
CA ILE A 333 4.49 -27.87 -21.34
C ILE A 333 4.50 -28.87 -22.50
N ASN A 334 3.55 -28.70 -23.45
CA ASN A 334 3.47 -29.48 -24.67
C ASN A 334 3.27 -28.56 -25.87
N GLY A 335 4.28 -27.75 -26.18
CA GLY A 335 4.24 -26.79 -27.28
C GLY A 335 4.04 -27.42 -28.66
N THR A 336 4.30 -28.73 -28.82
CA THR A 336 4.01 -29.45 -30.07
C THR A 336 2.53 -29.71 -30.31
N GLU A 337 1.75 -29.82 -29.23
CA GLU A 337 0.28 -29.89 -29.29
C GLU A 337 -0.36 -28.53 -29.03
N GLY A 338 0.45 -27.54 -28.61
CA GLY A 338 0.04 -26.16 -28.39
C GLY A 338 -0.70 -26.00 -27.07
N GLU A 339 -0.26 -26.67 -26.01
CA GLU A 339 -0.95 -26.64 -24.72
C GLU A 339 0.03 -26.53 -23.55
N ILE A 340 -0.42 -25.91 -22.47
CA ILE A 340 0.23 -25.95 -21.17
C ILE A 340 -0.76 -26.46 -20.13
N GLU A 341 -0.24 -27.11 -19.11
CA GLU A 341 -1.01 -27.48 -17.93
C GLU A 341 -0.58 -26.64 -16.74
N ILE A 342 -1.57 -26.09 -16.05
CA ILE A 342 -1.40 -25.25 -14.88
C ILE A 342 -2.09 -25.89 -13.67
N GLY A 343 -1.62 -25.56 -12.48
CA GLY A 343 -2.22 -26.00 -11.24
C GLY A 343 -1.23 -25.96 -10.11
N LYS A 344 -1.68 -26.22 -8.89
CA LYS A 344 -0.84 -26.14 -7.70
C LYS A 344 -0.14 -27.46 -7.41
N ASP A 345 1.19 -27.46 -7.42
CA ASP A 345 1.98 -28.64 -7.04
C ASP A 345 2.27 -28.66 -5.52
N TRP A 346 1.90 -29.76 -4.87
CA TRP A 346 2.17 -29.99 -3.45
C TRP A 346 3.41 -30.86 -3.22
N GLY A 347 4.07 -31.29 -4.29
CA GLY A 347 5.20 -32.20 -4.27
C GLY A 347 4.85 -33.60 -3.79
N THR A 348 5.85 -34.30 -3.28
CA THR A 348 5.71 -35.70 -2.85
C THR A 348 5.44 -35.87 -1.37
N GLU A 349 4.49 -36.73 -1.02
CA GLU A 349 4.12 -37.02 0.36
C GLU A 349 4.01 -38.52 0.65
N TRP A 350 4.28 -38.88 1.90
CA TRP A 350 4.22 -40.26 2.36
C TRP A 350 2.90 -40.57 3.06
N ILE A 351 2.12 -41.49 2.51
CA ILE A 351 0.82 -41.89 3.05
C ILE A 351 0.80 -43.34 3.53
N LYS A 352 0.30 -43.56 4.74
CA LYS A 352 0.07 -44.90 5.32
C LYS A 352 -1.37 -45.36 5.06
N VAL A 353 -1.60 -46.68 5.04
CA VAL A 353 -2.97 -47.23 4.95
C VAL A 353 -3.86 -46.67 6.10
N ASN A 354 -5.03 -46.17 5.74
CA ASN A 354 -6.02 -45.45 6.57
C ASN A 354 -5.57 -44.08 7.11
N GLN A 355 -4.46 -43.53 6.62
CA GLN A 355 -4.12 -42.13 6.84
C GLN A 355 -4.91 -41.26 5.87
N VAL A 356 -5.33 -40.09 6.34
CA VAL A 356 -5.97 -39.05 5.53
C VAL A 356 -5.00 -37.88 5.43
N LEU A 357 -4.72 -37.45 4.20
CA LEU A 357 -4.05 -36.19 3.90
C LEU A 357 -5.07 -35.19 3.35
N GLU A 358 -4.80 -33.90 3.50
CA GLU A 358 -5.71 -32.83 3.07
C GLU A 358 -4.93 -31.76 2.30
N PHE A 359 -5.36 -31.48 1.07
CA PHE A 359 -4.75 -30.53 0.13
C PHE A 359 -5.86 -29.73 -0.55
N ASN A 360 -5.79 -28.40 -0.51
CA ASN A 360 -6.83 -27.49 -1.00
C ASN A 360 -8.31 -27.92 -0.73
N GLY A 361 -8.59 -28.48 0.46
CA GLY A 361 -9.93 -28.98 0.83
C GLY A 361 -10.26 -30.40 0.35
N TYR A 362 -9.50 -30.97 -0.58
CA TYR A 362 -9.54 -32.40 -0.91
C TYR A 362 -9.02 -33.25 0.25
N LYS A 363 -9.66 -34.39 0.50
CA LYS A 363 -9.18 -35.38 1.49
C LYS A 363 -8.88 -36.70 0.82
N ILE A 364 -7.64 -37.15 0.97
CA ILE A 364 -7.12 -38.35 0.32
C ILE A 364 -6.82 -39.38 1.39
N GLU A 365 -7.57 -40.48 1.39
CA GLU A 365 -7.38 -41.61 2.30
C GLU A 365 -6.83 -42.82 1.54
N ALA A 366 -5.65 -43.33 1.92
CA ALA A 366 -5.15 -44.58 1.38
C ALA A 366 -5.95 -45.78 1.96
N VAL A 367 -6.91 -46.29 1.20
CA VAL A 367 -7.79 -47.40 1.64
C VAL A 367 -7.05 -48.74 1.61
N ASP A 368 -6.27 -48.97 0.56
CA ASP A 368 -5.44 -50.17 0.40
C ASP A 368 -4.17 -49.87 -0.38
N LEU A 369 -3.08 -50.55 -0.05
CA LEU A 369 -1.78 -50.39 -0.70
C LEU A 369 -1.20 -51.78 -0.99
N SER A 370 -1.00 -52.08 -2.27
CA SER A 370 -0.58 -53.40 -2.77
C SER A 370 0.83 -53.34 -3.35
N ILE A 371 1.80 -53.89 -2.62
CA ILE A 371 3.20 -53.98 -3.08
C ILE A 371 3.36 -55.00 -4.21
N ASN A 372 2.55 -56.07 -4.20
CA ASN A 372 2.69 -57.12 -5.22
C ASN A 372 2.08 -56.72 -6.57
N GLU A 373 1.05 -55.86 -6.52
CA GLU A 373 0.38 -55.35 -7.72
C GLU A 373 0.91 -53.96 -8.11
N GLU A 374 1.80 -53.38 -7.29
CA GLU A 374 2.35 -52.03 -7.48
C GLU A 374 1.22 -51.01 -7.70
N ARG A 375 0.28 -50.98 -6.75
CA ARG A 375 -0.99 -50.25 -6.86
C ARG A 375 -1.48 -49.72 -5.52
N ALA A 376 -2.17 -48.58 -5.54
CA ALA A 376 -2.89 -48.00 -4.41
C ALA A 376 -4.38 -47.82 -4.73
N LEU A 377 -5.22 -47.95 -3.69
CA LEU A 377 -6.63 -47.57 -3.73
C LEU A 377 -6.83 -46.37 -2.79
N PHE A 378 -7.18 -45.23 -3.35
CA PHE A 378 -7.47 -44.00 -2.62
C PHE A 378 -8.98 -43.79 -2.52
N ARG A 379 -9.41 -43.22 -1.39
CA ARG A 379 -10.71 -42.56 -1.27
C ARG A 379 -10.45 -41.07 -1.29
N VAL A 380 -10.96 -40.41 -2.32
CA VAL A 380 -10.86 -38.96 -2.47
C VAL A 380 -12.19 -38.36 -2.09
N THR A 381 -12.19 -37.38 -1.19
CA THR A 381 -13.37 -36.56 -0.90
C THR A 381 -13.11 -35.15 -1.41
N THR A 382 -13.96 -34.65 -2.30
CA THR A 382 -13.85 -33.31 -2.90
C THR A 382 -14.22 -32.21 -1.89
N PRO A 383 -13.85 -30.94 -2.14
CA PRO A 383 -14.23 -29.82 -1.28
C PRO A 383 -15.75 -29.70 -1.03
N ASP A 384 -16.55 -30.06 -2.02
CA ASP A 384 -18.02 -30.09 -1.94
C ASP A 384 -18.57 -31.26 -1.11
N GLY A 385 -17.70 -32.19 -0.72
CA GLY A 385 -18.03 -33.33 0.15
C GLY A 385 -18.46 -34.59 -0.58
N ASP A 386 -18.38 -34.61 -1.92
CA ASP A 386 -18.55 -35.83 -2.71
C ASP A 386 -17.34 -36.75 -2.52
N THR A 387 -17.53 -38.06 -2.72
CA THR A 387 -16.46 -39.04 -2.42
C THR A 387 -16.39 -40.12 -3.47
N GLU A 388 -15.18 -40.35 -3.96
CA GLU A 388 -14.85 -41.32 -5.00
C GLU A 388 -13.75 -42.29 -4.55
N LEU A 389 -13.70 -43.48 -5.15
CA LEU A 389 -12.63 -44.46 -4.96
C LEU A 389 -11.83 -44.57 -6.25
N VAL A 390 -10.52 -44.33 -6.16
CA VAL A 390 -9.60 -44.22 -7.29
C VAL A 390 -8.49 -45.24 -7.14
N SER A 391 -8.12 -45.92 -8.22
CA SER A 391 -7.12 -46.99 -8.20
C SER A 391 -5.96 -46.61 -9.11
N VAL A 392 -4.83 -46.29 -8.51
CA VAL A 392 -3.65 -45.78 -9.22
C VAL A 392 -2.54 -46.84 -9.21
N ASP A 393 -1.96 -47.12 -10.38
CA ASP A 393 -0.79 -47.99 -10.53
C ASP A 393 0.51 -47.18 -10.36
N VAL A 394 1.60 -47.82 -9.95
CA VAL A 394 2.89 -47.15 -9.74
C VAL A 394 3.43 -46.58 -11.06
N GLY A 395 3.79 -45.30 -11.05
CA GLY A 395 4.22 -44.53 -12.24
C GLY A 395 3.07 -44.12 -13.15
N GLU A 396 1.83 -44.21 -12.67
CA GLU A 396 0.64 -43.67 -13.32
C GLU A 396 -0.04 -42.65 -12.40
N SER A 397 -0.82 -41.75 -13.01
CA SER A 397 -1.68 -40.79 -12.31
C SER A 397 -3.16 -41.07 -12.60
N ASP A 398 -4.03 -40.55 -11.74
CA ASP A 398 -5.47 -40.56 -11.93
C ASP A 398 -6.05 -39.24 -11.40
N GLU A 399 -7.19 -38.83 -11.94
CA GLU A 399 -7.78 -37.51 -11.71
C GLU A 399 -9.19 -37.61 -11.10
N VAL A 400 -9.47 -36.72 -10.15
CA VAL A 400 -10.80 -36.53 -9.57
C VAL A 400 -11.11 -35.05 -9.55
N ASP A 401 -11.98 -34.62 -10.46
CA ASP A 401 -12.25 -33.19 -10.69
C ASP A 401 -10.95 -32.49 -11.12
N ASP A 402 -10.48 -31.49 -10.38
CA ASP A 402 -9.22 -30.77 -10.63
C ASP A 402 -8.03 -31.29 -9.76
N LEU A 403 -8.20 -32.43 -9.08
CA LEU A 403 -7.13 -33.09 -8.33
C LEU A 403 -6.47 -34.18 -9.17
N ARG A 404 -5.15 -34.12 -9.32
CA ARG A 404 -4.32 -35.21 -9.85
C ARG A 404 -3.54 -35.89 -8.73
N ILE A 405 -3.55 -37.23 -8.74
CA ILE A 405 -2.78 -38.07 -7.81
C ILE A 405 -1.90 -39.00 -8.63
N GLU A 406 -0.58 -38.88 -8.48
CA GLU A 406 0.39 -39.84 -9.03
C GLU A 406 0.91 -40.77 -7.93
N LEU A 407 1.03 -42.06 -8.24
CA LEU A 407 1.61 -43.04 -7.34
C LEU A 407 3.08 -43.31 -7.69
N GLU A 408 3.99 -42.74 -6.92
CA GLU A 408 5.44 -42.89 -7.16
C GLU A 408 5.98 -44.26 -6.75
N THR A 409 5.61 -44.73 -5.55
CA THR A 409 6.05 -46.03 -5.06
C THR A 409 5.21 -46.59 -3.93
N VAL A 410 5.28 -47.91 -3.71
CA VAL A 410 4.65 -48.60 -2.57
C VAL A 410 5.65 -49.58 -1.94
N PHE A 411 5.89 -49.48 -0.63
CA PHE A 411 6.76 -50.44 0.07
C PHE A 411 6.39 -50.69 1.55
N VAL A 412 7.10 -51.64 2.17
CA VAL A 412 6.97 -51.95 3.62
C VAL A 412 7.93 -51.09 4.42
N GLY A 413 7.41 -50.14 5.20
CA GLY A 413 8.21 -49.34 6.11
C GLY A 413 8.87 -50.18 7.21
N ILE A 414 9.88 -49.61 7.88
CA ILE A 414 10.64 -50.30 8.95
C ILE A 414 9.77 -50.77 10.13
N GLU A 415 8.60 -50.15 10.32
CA GLU A 415 7.61 -50.50 11.34
C GLU A 415 6.72 -51.69 10.93
N GLY A 416 6.84 -52.17 9.68
CA GLY A 416 6.03 -53.26 9.12
C GLY A 416 4.72 -52.83 8.48
N SER A 417 4.44 -51.52 8.41
CA SER A 417 3.26 -50.95 7.73
C SER A 417 3.55 -50.74 6.24
N THR A 418 2.57 -51.00 5.37
CA THR A 418 2.63 -50.57 3.96
C THR A 418 2.45 -49.06 3.90
N ILE A 419 3.33 -48.39 3.15
CA ILE A 419 3.31 -46.96 2.90
C ILE A 419 3.51 -46.72 1.41
N ALA A 420 2.98 -45.61 0.92
CA ALA A 420 3.16 -45.15 -0.45
C ALA A 420 3.72 -43.73 -0.45
N GLU A 421 4.49 -43.43 -1.48
CA GLU A 421 4.85 -42.06 -1.88
C GLU A 421 3.91 -41.66 -3.00
N ILE A 422 3.33 -40.48 -2.89
CA ILE A 422 2.38 -39.93 -3.85
C ILE A 422 2.80 -38.51 -4.21
N SER A 423 2.65 -38.12 -5.48
CA SER A 423 2.67 -36.71 -5.89
C SER A 423 1.24 -36.21 -6.01
N ILE A 424 1.00 -34.96 -5.61
CA ILE A 424 -0.34 -34.36 -5.57
C ILE A 424 -0.32 -32.99 -6.25
N GLN A 425 -1.19 -32.81 -7.23
CA GLN A 425 -1.52 -31.49 -7.79
C GLN A 425 -3.01 -31.19 -7.61
N THR A 426 -3.35 -29.94 -7.31
CA THR A 426 -4.75 -29.45 -7.21
C THR A 426 -5.00 -28.32 -8.18
N ASP A 427 -6.27 -28.03 -8.46
CA ASP A 427 -6.66 -26.95 -9.37
C ASP A 427 -6.04 -27.12 -10.77
N VAL A 428 -5.88 -28.39 -11.20
CA VAL A 428 -5.28 -28.76 -12.48
C VAL A 428 -6.21 -28.33 -13.62
N GLY A 429 -5.66 -27.55 -14.55
CA GLY A 429 -6.34 -27.09 -15.76
C GLY A 429 -5.39 -27.07 -16.95
N THR A 430 -5.95 -27.19 -18.15
CA THR A 430 -5.20 -27.12 -19.41
C THR A 430 -5.59 -25.84 -20.14
N ILE A 431 -4.60 -25.15 -20.69
CA ILE A 431 -4.78 -24.00 -21.59
C ILE A 431 -4.27 -24.43 -22.96
N GLU A 432 -5.15 -24.37 -23.96
CA GLU A 432 -4.80 -24.65 -25.35
C GLU A 432 -4.48 -23.35 -26.11
N ASP A 433 -3.65 -23.43 -27.15
CA ASP A 433 -3.40 -22.33 -28.07
C ASP A 433 -4.70 -21.98 -28.81
N GLY A 434 -5.11 -20.72 -28.69
CA GLY A 434 -6.38 -20.19 -29.18
C GLY A 434 -7.57 -20.43 -28.23
N ASP A 435 -7.34 -20.76 -26.95
CA ASP A 435 -8.41 -20.97 -25.95
C ASP A 435 -9.16 -19.67 -25.64
N GLU A 436 -10.49 -19.73 -25.61
CA GLU A 436 -11.41 -18.63 -25.29
C GLU A 436 -12.15 -18.84 -23.95
N ASP A 437 -12.04 -20.04 -23.37
CA ASP A 437 -12.72 -20.43 -22.12
C ASP A 437 -11.84 -20.19 -20.88
N PHE A 438 -10.50 -20.10 -21.05
CA PHE A 438 -9.57 -19.82 -19.95
C PHE A 438 -9.82 -18.45 -19.30
N LEU A 439 -10.04 -17.42 -20.12
CA LEU A 439 -10.23 -16.05 -19.67
C LEU A 439 -11.44 -15.41 -20.38
N ASP A 440 -12.51 -15.16 -19.62
CA ASP A 440 -13.78 -14.64 -20.16
C ASP A 440 -13.58 -13.34 -20.96
N GLY A 441 -14.01 -13.36 -22.23
CA GLY A 441 -13.88 -12.24 -23.17
C GLY A 441 -12.52 -12.14 -23.89
N TRP A 442 -11.64 -13.14 -23.73
CA TRP A 442 -10.30 -13.16 -24.29
C TRP A 442 -9.95 -14.49 -24.95
N LYS A 443 -9.34 -14.39 -26.12
CA LYS A 443 -8.66 -15.49 -26.80
C LYS A 443 -7.19 -15.48 -26.42
N VAL A 444 -6.68 -16.62 -26.00
CA VAL A 444 -5.32 -16.83 -25.52
C VAL A 444 -4.53 -17.56 -26.59
N ASP A 445 -3.51 -16.93 -27.16
CA ASP A 445 -2.54 -17.60 -28.05
C ASP A 445 -1.24 -17.81 -27.27
N LEU A 446 -0.71 -19.05 -27.30
CA LEU A 446 0.49 -19.46 -26.56
C LEU A 446 1.71 -19.44 -27.49
N ILE A 447 2.80 -18.82 -27.04
CA ILE A 447 4.02 -18.68 -27.83
C ILE A 447 5.09 -19.59 -27.24
N PHE A 448 5.53 -20.58 -28.01
CA PHE A 448 6.54 -21.55 -27.59
C PHE A 448 7.87 -21.37 -28.33
N ASN A 449 8.94 -21.90 -27.75
CA ASN A 449 10.22 -22.03 -28.44
C ASN A 449 10.17 -23.10 -29.54
N ASP A 450 11.22 -23.16 -30.36
CA ASP A 450 11.32 -24.09 -31.50
C ASP A 450 11.20 -25.58 -31.10
N ASP A 451 11.64 -25.94 -29.90
CA ASP A 451 11.59 -27.31 -29.37
C ASP A 451 10.24 -27.64 -28.71
N GLY A 452 9.43 -26.63 -28.40
CA GLY A 452 8.10 -26.77 -27.78
C GLY A 452 8.13 -27.16 -26.30
N ASP A 453 9.27 -27.01 -25.63
CA ASP A 453 9.49 -27.32 -24.21
C ASP A 453 9.56 -26.08 -23.31
N ARG A 454 9.50 -24.88 -23.90
CA ARG A 454 9.42 -23.60 -23.17
C ARG A 454 8.30 -22.71 -23.69
N LEU A 455 7.64 -22.02 -22.76
CA LEU A 455 6.68 -20.97 -23.04
C LEU A 455 7.39 -19.61 -23.05
N LEU A 456 7.48 -19.00 -24.23
CA LEU A 456 8.12 -17.70 -24.43
C LEU A 456 7.20 -16.53 -24.07
N GLY A 457 5.89 -16.70 -24.21
CA GLY A 457 4.94 -15.63 -23.94
C GLY A 457 3.49 -16.02 -24.18
N ILE A 458 2.59 -15.10 -23.84
CA ILE A 458 1.15 -15.23 -24.06
C ILE A 458 0.66 -13.99 -24.81
N LYS A 459 -0.16 -14.20 -25.85
CA LYS A 459 -0.92 -13.14 -26.50
C LYS A 459 -2.40 -13.27 -26.18
N LEU A 460 -3.01 -12.20 -25.71
CA LEU A 460 -4.44 -12.11 -25.44
C LEU A 460 -5.11 -11.21 -26.48
N THR A 461 -6.25 -11.64 -27.01
CA THR A 461 -7.03 -10.88 -27.99
C THR A 461 -8.49 -10.81 -27.54
N ASN A 462 -9.12 -9.64 -27.55
CA ASN A 462 -10.52 -9.53 -27.12
C ASN A 462 -11.48 -10.25 -28.10
N THR A 463 -12.40 -11.06 -27.58
CA THR A 463 -13.35 -11.87 -28.39
C THR A 463 -14.66 -11.16 -28.69
N ASP A 464 -14.94 -10.04 -28.01
CA ASP A 464 -16.16 -9.25 -28.17
C ASP A 464 -15.82 -7.76 -28.26
N ASP A 465 -16.73 -6.98 -28.84
CA ASP A 465 -16.67 -5.51 -28.82
C ASP A 465 -16.65 -4.97 -27.38
N LEU A 466 -15.60 -4.23 -27.02
CA LEU A 466 -15.53 -3.52 -25.75
C LEU A 466 -16.15 -2.13 -25.92
N VAL A 467 -17.35 -1.92 -25.39
CA VAL A 467 -18.11 -0.66 -25.55
C VAL A 467 -18.40 0.02 -24.21
N GLY A 468 -18.01 1.28 -24.07
CA GLY A 468 -18.30 2.03 -22.84
C GLY A 468 -17.80 3.47 -22.84
N SER A 469 -18.32 4.31 -21.94
CA SER A 469 -17.70 5.61 -21.63
C SER A 469 -16.33 5.46 -20.97
N THR A 470 -16.10 4.28 -20.39
CA THR A 470 -14.84 3.83 -19.84
C THR A 470 -14.73 2.36 -20.22
N ILE A 471 -13.64 1.98 -20.87
CA ILE A 471 -13.30 0.58 -21.17
C ILE A 471 -12.20 0.19 -20.18
N ASN A 472 -12.45 -0.84 -19.37
CA ASN A 472 -11.44 -1.35 -18.47
C ASN A 472 -10.49 -2.23 -19.27
N LEU A 473 -9.20 -1.93 -19.18
CA LEU A 473 -8.13 -2.79 -19.66
C LEU A 473 -7.62 -3.56 -18.45
N PHE A 474 -8.06 -4.82 -18.34
CA PHE A 474 -7.54 -5.80 -17.39
C PHE A 474 -7.56 -5.40 -15.92
N ASP A 475 -8.55 -4.60 -15.53
CA ASP A 475 -8.67 -4.06 -14.16
C ASP A 475 -7.42 -3.27 -13.67
N ARG A 476 -6.53 -2.89 -14.58
CA ARG A 476 -5.30 -2.13 -14.32
C ARG A 476 -5.35 -0.73 -14.93
N TYR A 477 -5.81 -0.62 -16.17
CA TYR A 477 -5.93 0.66 -16.88
C TYR A 477 -7.36 0.90 -17.34
N VAL A 478 -7.66 2.16 -17.65
CA VAL A 478 -8.95 2.56 -18.20
C VAL A 478 -8.75 3.43 -19.43
N LEU A 479 -9.41 3.06 -20.53
CA LEU A 479 -9.58 3.93 -21.69
C LEU A 479 -10.83 4.77 -21.50
N LYS A 480 -10.73 6.08 -21.68
CA LYS A 480 -11.89 6.98 -21.67
C LYS A 480 -11.67 8.16 -22.60
N TYR A 481 -12.75 8.66 -23.16
CA TYR A 481 -12.72 9.92 -23.91
C TYR A 481 -12.75 11.11 -22.96
N GLU A 482 -11.81 12.03 -23.11
CA GLU A 482 -11.76 13.28 -22.36
C GLU A 482 -11.88 14.48 -23.30
N PHE A 483 -12.65 15.47 -22.87
CA PHE A 483 -12.81 16.75 -23.56
C PHE A 483 -12.51 17.87 -22.58
N GLU A 484 -11.49 18.66 -22.92
CA GLU A 484 -11.11 19.83 -22.15
C GLU A 484 -11.34 21.08 -22.98
N SER A 485 -11.80 22.15 -22.33
CA SER A 485 -11.94 23.44 -22.99
C SER A 485 -11.62 24.58 -22.05
N GLU A 486 -11.06 25.63 -22.61
CA GLU A 486 -10.76 26.86 -21.91
C GLU A 486 -11.42 28.05 -22.61
N THR A 487 -11.76 29.08 -21.81
CA THR A 487 -12.23 30.35 -22.32
C THR A 487 -11.43 31.47 -21.70
N LYS A 488 -10.84 32.33 -22.53
CA LYS A 488 -10.00 33.45 -22.09
C LYS A 488 -10.45 34.74 -22.76
N GLU A 489 -10.70 35.77 -21.95
CA GLU A 489 -10.99 37.11 -22.44
C GLU A 489 -9.70 37.75 -22.98
N ASN A 490 -9.73 38.26 -24.21
CA ASN A 490 -8.64 39.03 -24.77
C ASN A 490 -8.70 40.47 -24.21
N PRO A 491 -7.66 40.92 -23.51
CA PRO A 491 -7.63 42.25 -22.92
C PRO A 491 -7.57 43.40 -23.95
N GLU A 492 -7.31 43.12 -25.23
CA GLU A 492 -7.18 44.14 -26.28
C GLU A 492 -8.51 44.48 -26.98
N ASP A 493 -9.43 43.52 -27.13
CA ASP A 493 -10.69 43.67 -27.87
C ASP A 493 -11.97 43.33 -27.06
N GLU A 494 -11.84 42.88 -25.80
CA GLU A 494 -12.95 42.43 -24.94
C GLU A 494 -13.72 41.20 -25.51
N GLU A 495 -13.12 40.47 -26.46
CA GLU A 495 -13.69 39.24 -27.02
C GLU A 495 -13.22 38.01 -26.22
N ASN A 496 -14.05 36.97 -26.17
CA ASN A 496 -13.66 35.70 -25.56
C ASN A 496 -13.06 34.79 -26.62
N TYR A 497 -11.96 34.13 -26.28
CA TYR A 497 -11.37 33.05 -27.06
C TYR A 497 -11.68 31.72 -26.39
N TYR A 498 -12.19 30.79 -27.18
CA TYR A 498 -12.55 29.44 -26.82
C TYR A 498 -11.58 28.47 -27.49
N ALA A 499 -10.91 27.65 -26.69
CA ALA A 499 -10.08 26.57 -27.19
C ALA A 499 -10.55 25.25 -26.58
N ALA A 500 -10.41 24.16 -27.33
CA ALA A 500 -10.71 22.83 -26.86
C ALA A 500 -9.67 21.83 -27.34
N ARG A 501 -9.52 20.76 -26.56
CA ARG A 501 -8.80 19.55 -26.95
C ARG A 501 -9.60 18.32 -26.53
N ALA A 502 -9.47 17.27 -27.32
CA ALA A 502 -10.04 15.97 -27.01
C ALA A 502 -8.98 14.89 -27.20
N TYR A 503 -9.02 13.88 -26.36
CA TYR A 503 -8.06 12.78 -26.36
C TYR A 503 -8.69 11.53 -25.74
N ILE A 504 -8.11 10.36 -26.03
CA ILE A 504 -8.41 9.12 -25.32
C ILE A 504 -7.40 9.00 -24.21
N ALA A 505 -7.85 9.16 -22.98
CA ALA A 505 -7.01 8.99 -21.82
C ALA A 505 -6.82 7.51 -21.50
N VAL A 506 -5.59 7.15 -21.17
CA VAL A 506 -5.19 5.81 -20.76
C VAL A 506 -4.66 5.92 -19.34
N ASP A 507 -5.57 6.06 -18.37
CA ASP A 507 -5.15 6.27 -16.97
C ASP A 507 -5.07 4.92 -16.24
N PRO A 508 -4.19 4.77 -15.23
CA PRO A 508 -4.28 3.65 -14.30
C PRO A 508 -5.62 3.68 -13.54
N LYS A 509 -6.26 2.52 -13.39
CA LYS A 509 -7.55 2.34 -12.73
C LYS A 509 -7.49 2.70 -11.25
N GLU A 510 -6.40 2.34 -10.58
CA GLU A 510 -6.13 2.65 -9.18
C GLU A 510 -4.72 3.23 -9.00
N PRO A 511 -4.55 4.27 -8.16
CA PRO A 511 -3.24 4.83 -7.86
C PRO A 511 -2.41 3.86 -7.00
N GLN A 512 -1.12 3.74 -7.30
CA GLN A 512 -0.18 2.95 -6.51
C GLN A 512 0.62 3.90 -5.62
N TYR A 513 0.64 3.68 -4.30
CA TYR A 513 1.31 4.61 -3.40
C TYR A 513 2.55 4.02 -2.75
N GLU A 514 3.71 4.61 -3.01
CA GLU A 514 4.91 4.38 -2.23
C GLU A 514 5.13 5.47 -1.18
N THR A 515 5.71 5.08 -0.04
CA THR A 515 6.05 6.04 1.01
C THR A 515 7.52 6.38 0.96
N LYS A 516 7.81 7.67 0.79
CA LYS A 516 9.17 8.21 0.77
C LYS A 516 9.37 9.14 1.96
N GLU A 517 10.46 8.93 2.70
CA GLU A 517 10.89 9.88 3.73
C GLU A 517 11.72 10.97 3.07
N VAL A 518 11.26 12.22 3.17
CA VAL A 518 11.93 13.40 2.61
C VAL A 518 12.36 14.32 3.75
N LYS A 519 13.65 14.67 3.79
CA LYS A 519 14.17 15.58 4.82
C LYS A 519 13.92 17.04 4.44
N ILE A 520 13.93 17.90 5.46
CA ILE A 520 13.89 19.36 5.23
C ILE A 520 15.10 19.77 4.38
N GLY A 521 14.84 20.45 3.27
CA GLY A 521 15.83 20.89 2.30
C GLY A 521 16.15 19.89 1.18
N GLU A 522 15.55 18.69 1.18
CA GLU A 522 15.57 17.78 0.03
C GLU A 522 14.44 18.15 -0.96
N GLU A 523 14.68 17.83 -2.23
CA GLU A 523 13.75 18.03 -3.35
C GLU A 523 12.82 16.81 -3.49
N LEU A 524 11.56 17.09 -3.82
CA LEU A 524 10.51 16.13 -4.12
C LEU A 524 9.78 16.67 -5.35
N ASP A 525 9.96 15.98 -6.48
CA ASP A 525 9.59 16.46 -7.82
C ASP A 525 10.18 17.85 -8.06
N ASP A 526 9.35 18.84 -8.41
CA ASP A 526 9.76 20.25 -8.60
C ASP A 526 9.69 21.09 -7.30
N TYR A 527 9.53 20.47 -6.13
CA TYR A 527 9.29 21.17 -4.85
C TYR A 527 10.39 20.88 -3.81
N ILE A 528 10.75 21.91 -3.04
CA ILE A 528 11.70 21.77 -1.92
C ILE A 528 10.94 21.84 -0.58
N ILE A 529 11.19 20.88 0.31
CA ILE A 529 10.59 20.87 1.66
C ILE A 529 11.24 21.94 2.54
N ASP A 530 10.62 23.12 2.65
CA ASP A 530 11.15 24.26 3.41
C ASP A 530 11.04 24.11 4.94
N SER A 531 9.89 23.64 5.47
CA SER A 531 9.70 23.47 6.92
C SER A 531 8.54 22.54 7.30
N VAL A 532 8.58 22.00 8.53
CA VAL A 532 7.52 21.16 9.12
C VAL A 532 6.90 21.86 10.33
N LYS A 533 5.57 21.94 10.38
CA LYS A 533 4.83 22.52 11.52
C LYS A 533 4.16 21.40 12.33
N THR A 534 4.44 21.32 13.62
CA THR A 534 3.84 20.33 14.54
C THR A 534 2.94 20.99 15.59
N GLU A 535 2.02 20.22 16.17
CA GLU A 535 1.21 20.67 17.32
C GLU A 535 2.03 20.75 18.63
N LYS A 536 1.53 21.52 19.61
CA LYS A 536 2.15 21.70 20.94
C LYS A 536 1.78 20.54 21.86
N VAL A 537 2.76 20.04 22.63
CA VAL A 537 2.57 18.98 23.63
C VAL A 537 2.88 19.46 25.06
N LYS A 538 2.20 18.89 26.05
CA LYS A 538 2.43 19.17 27.48
C LYS A 538 3.58 18.32 28.02
N THR A 539 4.46 18.96 28.79
CA THR A 539 5.62 18.37 29.47
C THR A 539 5.56 18.67 30.97
N VAL A 540 6.12 17.78 31.79
CA VAL A 540 6.11 17.89 33.26
C VAL A 540 7.52 18.14 33.76
N GLU A 541 7.72 19.17 34.58
CA GLU A 541 8.98 19.47 35.27
C GLU A 541 8.84 19.14 36.77
N VAL A 542 9.64 18.20 37.26
CA VAL A 542 9.61 17.75 38.66
C VAL A 542 10.43 18.69 39.55
N ASN A 543 9.79 19.23 40.58
CA ASN A 543 10.42 20.07 41.59
C ASN A 543 11.02 19.22 42.73
N LYS A 544 12.21 19.59 43.20
CA LYS A 544 12.86 18.93 44.35
C LYS A 544 12.58 19.70 45.64
N ILE A 545 12.29 18.99 46.72
CA ILE A 545 12.18 19.58 48.06
C ILE A 545 13.60 19.87 48.59
N ALA A 546 13.85 21.11 49.02
CA ALA A 546 15.13 21.52 49.61
C ALA A 546 15.20 21.37 51.15
N GLU A 547 14.05 21.31 51.84
CA GLU A 547 13.94 21.25 53.30
C GLU A 547 13.00 20.12 53.74
N SER A 548 13.20 19.54 54.93
CA SER A 548 12.30 18.49 55.41
C SER A 548 10.93 19.06 55.76
N ILE A 549 9.87 18.46 55.23
CA ILE A 549 8.48 18.83 55.55
C ILE A 549 7.96 18.16 56.83
N THR A 550 8.73 17.23 57.42
CA THR A 550 8.36 16.52 58.65
C THR A 550 9.04 17.14 59.86
N VAL A 551 8.25 17.53 60.86
CA VAL A 551 8.70 18.18 62.10
C VAL A 551 8.08 17.52 63.33
N LEU A 552 8.68 17.73 64.51
CA LEU A 552 8.11 17.29 65.78
C LEU A 552 7.05 18.28 66.30
N ASP A 553 6.10 17.79 67.08
CA ASP A 553 5.08 18.62 67.74
C ASP A 553 5.67 19.72 68.65
N THR A 554 6.86 19.50 69.20
CA THR A 554 7.61 20.49 69.98
C THR A 554 8.26 21.60 69.14
N GLU A 555 8.34 21.43 67.83
CA GLU A 555 8.94 22.40 66.90
C GLU A 555 7.91 23.37 66.31
N VAL A 556 6.62 23.14 66.56
CA VAL A 556 5.52 23.99 66.10
C VAL A 556 5.02 24.85 67.25
N ASP A 557 5.02 26.18 67.06
CA ASP A 557 4.37 27.10 67.97
C ASP A 557 2.90 27.30 67.54
N VAL A 558 1.98 26.78 68.35
CA VAL A 558 0.52 26.87 68.11
C VAL A 558 0.00 28.32 68.05
N ASN A 559 0.78 29.32 68.50
CA ASN A 559 0.42 30.73 68.41
C ASN A 559 0.97 31.41 67.14
N ALA A 560 1.79 30.72 66.35
CA ALA A 560 2.49 31.25 65.19
C ALA A 560 2.63 30.18 64.08
N VAL A 561 1.53 29.50 63.76
CA VAL A 561 1.46 28.55 62.64
C VAL A 561 1.54 29.32 61.32
N ASP A 562 2.36 28.84 60.38
CA ASP A 562 2.72 29.48 59.12
C ASP A 562 2.49 28.58 57.88
N SER A 563 1.89 27.41 58.06
CA SER A 563 1.56 26.45 57.00
C SER A 563 0.39 25.57 57.43
N ASN A 564 -0.23 24.90 56.46
CA ASN A 564 -1.14 23.79 56.75
C ASN A 564 -0.39 22.70 57.54
N LEU A 565 -1.11 21.96 58.38
CA LEU A 565 -0.51 20.91 59.22
C LEU A 565 -1.17 19.55 58.96
N ILE A 566 -0.35 18.51 58.80
CA ILE A 566 -0.78 17.12 58.91
C ILE A 566 -0.33 16.61 60.28
N LEU A 567 -1.26 16.41 61.20
CA LEU A 567 -0.94 15.94 62.56
C LEU A 567 -1.01 14.42 62.61
N VAL A 568 0.14 13.76 62.73
CA VAL A 568 0.22 12.30 62.84
C VAL A 568 0.19 11.89 64.30
N GLY A 569 -0.84 11.14 64.68
CA GLY A 569 -1.07 10.62 66.01
C GLY A 569 -2.12 11.37 66.83
N GLY A 570 -2.84 10.60 67.66
CA GLY A 570 -3.91 11.12 68.53
C GLY A 570 -3.38 11.99 69.69
N PRO A 571 -4.27 12.51 70.56
CA PRO A 571 -3.92 13.45 71.65
C PRO A 571 -3.00 12.87 72.72
N VAL A 572 -2.79 11.55 72.73
CA VAL A 572 -1.78 10.90 73.60
C VAL A 572 -0.37 11.01 73.00
N ALA A 573 -0.27 10.94 71.66
CA ALA A 573 1.00 10.92 70.94
C ALA A 573 1.45 12.33 70.52
N ASN A 574 0.53 13.15 70.02
CA ASN A 574 0.80 14.48 69.46
C ASN A 574 0.20 15.59 70.34
N ALA A 575 1.05 16.49 70.82
CA ALA A 575 0.68 17.59 71.72
C ALA A 575 -0.23 18.63 71.06
N ILE A 576 -0.16 18.81 69.73
CA ILE A 576 -1.04 19.73 68.99
C ILE A 576 -2.42 19.11 68.87
N THR A 577 -2.52 17.83 68.52
CA THR A 577 -3.81 17.11 68.54
C THR A 577 -4.46 17.21 69.93
N LYS A 578 -3.67 17.05 70.99
CA LYS A 578 -4.13 17.25 72.37
C LYS A 578 -4.64 18.66 72.64
N TYR A 579 -3.90 19.68 72.18
CA TYR A 579 -4.31 21.07 72.32
C TYR A 579 -5.67 21.33 71.64
N LEU A 580 -5.87 20.82 70.41
CA LEU A 580 -7.14 20.97 69.68
C LEU A 580 -8.32 20.34 70.43
N VAL A 581 -8.10 19.18 71.06
CA VAL A 581 -9.11 18.53 71.92
C VAL A 581 -9.38 19.35 73.19
N GLU A 582 -8.35 19.82 73.88
CA GLU A 582 -8.49 20.60 75.13
C GLU A 582 -9.16 21.97 74.91
N GLN A 583 -8.97 22.59 73.73
CA GLN A 583 -9.65 23.83 73.35
C GLN A 583 -11.09 23.60 72.84
N GLY A 584 -11.55 22.35 72.74
CA GLY A 584 -12.87 22.00 72.22
C GLY A 584 -13.00 22.25 70.70
N MET A 585 -11.88 22.32 69.98
CA MET A 585 -11.84 22.50 68.53
C MET A 585 -11.97 21.16 67.79
N PHE A 586 -11.74 20.05 68.49
CA PHE A 586 -11.89 18.70 67.97
C PHE A 586 -12.47 17.76 69.03
N ASP A 587 -13.57 17.07 68.71
CA ASP A 587 -14.20 16.08 69.59
C ASP A 587 -13.62 14.68 69.31
N TRP A 588 -12.62 14.29 70.10
CA TRP A 588 -11.93 13.00 69.98
C TRP A 588 -12.75 11.81 70.50
N GLU A 589 -13.60 12.02 71.52
CA GLU A 589 -14.25 10.89 72.24
C GLU A 589 -15.34 10.19 71.42
N ASN A 590 -15.78 10.78 70.30
CA ASN A 590 -16.85 10.27 69.44
C ASN A 590 -16.36 9.83 68.04
N ARG A 591 -15.05 9.61 67.84
CA ARG A 591 -14.44 9.29 66.54
C ARG A 591 -13.69 7.96 66.61
N ASP A 592 -14.03 7.01 65.75
CA ASP A 592 -13.31 5.74 65.59
C ASP A 592 -12.08 5.91 64.68
N GLY A 593 -11.17 6.83 65.01
CA GLY A 593 -9.82 6.80 64.46
C GLY A 593 -9.61 6.94 62.92
N ASP A 594 -10.03 8.06 62.34
CA ASP A 594 -10.00 8.33 60.88
C ASP A 594 -9.18 9.59 60.50
N LEU A 595 -9.12 9.89 59.19
CA LEU A 595 -8.69 11.19 58.65
C LEU A 595 -9.69 12.28 59.00
N ASN A 596 -9.24 13.35 59.65
CA ASN A 596 -10.12 14.45 60.06
C ASN A 596 -9.57 15.80 59.59
N TYR A 597 -10.25 16.41 58.64
CA TYR A 597 -9.93 17.73 58.12
C TYR A 597 -10.64 18.83 58.93
N LEU A 598 -9.89 19.85 59.32
CA LEU A 598 -10.35 21.00 60.09
C LEU A 598 -9.89 22.28 59.38
N GLU A 599 -10.85 23.09 58.95
CA GLU A 599 -10.61 24.36 58.26
C GLU A 599 -10.34 25.51 59.26
N ASP A 600 -9.47 26.44 58.87
CA ASP A 600 -9.21 27.72 59.55
C ASP A 600 -8.87 27.60 61.06
N VAL A 601 -8.27 26.48 61.46
CA VAL A 601 -7.95 26.17 62.87
C VAL A 601 -6.93 27.16 63.44
N PHE A 602 -5.93 27.52 62.63
CA PHE A 602 -4.86 28.44 63.01
C PHE A 602 -4.85 29.69 62.12
N GLY A 603 -6.01 30.34 61.98
CA GLY A 603 -6.16 31.52 61.11
C GLY A 603 -6.57 31.10 59.71
N GLU A 604 -5.70 31.29 58.71
CA GLU A 604 -5.91 30.85 57.32
C GLU A 604 -5.34 29.44 57.05
N TYR A 605 -4.81 28.78 58.08
CA TYR A 605 -4.16 27.48 57.96
C TYR A 605 -5.04 26.37 58.48
N ASP A 606 -5.15 25.35 57.65
CA ASP A 606 -5.97 24.18 57.87
C ASP A 606 -5.17 23.04 58.49
N VAL A 607 -5.87 22.10 59.12
CA VAL A 607 -5.29 20.97 59.82
C VAL A 607 -5.92 19.67 59.37
N LEU A 608 -5.10 18.71 58.96
CA LEU A 608 -5.51 17.32 58.71
C LEU A 608 -4.96 16.43 59.82
N ILE A 609 -5.83 15.85 60.65
CA ILE A 609 -5.45 14.90 61.68
C ILE A 609 -5.46 13.50 61.08
N VAL A 610 -4.34 12.79 61.22
CA VAL A 610 -4.12 11.40 60.79
C VAL A 610 -3.89 10.57 62.04
N ALA A 611 -4.97 10.07 62.64
CA ALA A 611 -4.89 9.42 63.95
C ALA A 611 -5.99 8.38 64.16
N GLY A 612 -5.58 7.20 64.63
CA GLY A 612 -6.46 6.10 65.04
C GLY A 612 -6.62 5.99 66.55
N GLU A 613 -7.55 5.15 67.02
CA GLU A 613 -7.68 4.78 68.45
C GLU A 613 -6.38 4.16 69.01
N ASP A 614 -5.61 3.49 68.14
CA ASP A 614 -4.30 2.95 68.45
C ASP A 614 -3.29 3.15 67.30
N ARG A 615 -2.07 2.63 67.49
CA ARG A 615 -0.96 2.77 66.52
C ARG A 615 -1.20 2.05 65.20
N TYR A 616 -1.99 0.97 65.19
CA TYR A 616 -2.32 0.25 63.97
C TYR A 616 -3.38 1.01 63.19
N ALA A 617 -4.41 1.51 63.87
CA ALA A 617 -5.43 2.38 63.26
C ALA A 617 -4.81 3.69 62.72
N THR A 618 -3.86 4.30 63.44
CA THR A 618 -3.12 5.48 62.96
C THR A 618 -2.33 5.18 61.68
N ARG A 619 -1.75 3.98 61.58
CA ARG A 619 -1.06 3.54 60.37
C ARG A 619 -2.01 3.31 59.21
N ASP A 620 -3.20 2.77 59.45
CA ASP A 620 -4.19 2.55 58.41
C ASP A 620 -4.77 3.88 57.91
N ALA A 621 -5.03 4.86 58.79
CA ALA A 621 -5.35 6.23 58.39
C ALA A 621 -4.26 6.88 57.52
N ALA A 622 -2.97 6.66 57.86
CA ALA A 622 -1.88 7.15 57.03
C ALA A 622 -1.83 6.50 55.63
N LYS A 623 -2.20 5.22 55.50
CA LYS A 623 -2.33 4.57 54.19
C LYS A 623 -3.48 5.14 53.37
N GLU A 624 -4.62 5.37 54.01
CA GLU A 624 -5.76 6.02 53.35
C GLU A 624 -5.37 7.39 52.80
N LEU A 625 -4.60 8.18 53.56
CA LEU A 625 -4.08 9.45 53.06
C LEU A 625 -3.14 9.27 51.87
N MET A 626 -2.25 8.27 51.88
CA MET A 626 -1.37 8.02 50.74
C MET A 626 -2.14 7.61 49.47
N GLU A 627 -3.19 6.79 49.62
CA GLU A 627 -4.07 6.41 48.51
C GLU A 627 -4.80 7.63 47.96
N TYR A 628 -5.29 8.52 48.85
CA TYR A 628 -5.90 9.77 48.46
C TYR A 628 -4.92 10.69 47.70
N LEU A 629 -3.69 10.85 48.21
CA LEU A 629 -2.65 11.65 47.56
C LEU A 629 -2.27 11.11 46.18
N ALA A 630 -2.30 9.79 45.97
CA ALA A 630 -2.05 9.19 44.68
C ALA A 630 -3.14 9.46 43.64
N GLY A 631 -4.35 9.87 44.09
CA GLY A 631 -5.47 10.27 43.23
C GLY A 631 -5.54 11.77 42.88
N LEU A 632 -4.60 12.59 43.38
CA LEU A 632 -4.48 14.04 43.11
C LEU A 632 -3.43 14.35 42.03
#